data_AF-A0A517L065-F1
#
_entry.id   AF-A0A517L065-F1
#
_cell.length_a   1.000
_cell.length_b   1.000
_cell.length_c   1.000
_cell.angle_alpha   90.00
_cell.angle_beta   90.00
_cell.angle_gamma   90.00
#
_symmetry.space_group_name_H-M   'P 1'
#
loop_
_entity.id
_entity.type
_entity.pdbx_description
1 polymer ?
#
loop_
_entity_poly.entity_id
_entity_poly.type
_entity_poly.pdbx_seq_one_letter_code
_entity_poly.pdbx_strand_id
1 'polypeptide(L)'
;MTKHPRKAVSMSNLKAPNGAPAVKPDTISALSELRDVLDTIGRPQDSSIQPAYPIPQQQSAKRVSFADLSPLQRDAIKTAILTLPSPPTHAPEKQRKERDAAYYTEPFCKFLTDNPTIFHVVDAFAADLRAHGYKKISERDAWKIEKGGKNFVERNGSSMIAFSVGDDYEPGNGAAMVAGHVDVLTAKLKPIPKLRTKAGYVQLGVAPYAGALNSTWWDRDLGIGGRVLVKESSGKIVTKLAKLNWPIARIPTLAPHFGAVSNGPFNPETQMVPIIGLDNSDLASLVSTEDDLKFQTASLGGAGTFASTQPERLVRAIASELGISDYSTIVNWELELFDVQPATTGGLDHEFIFAGRIDDRLCSYAALQALINTTTADSGIIKVVGLFDDEEIGSLLRQGARGNFLPSTIERIVDSLAGATPNLIARTFANSFLVSSDVTHAVNPNFLNVYLENHAPRLNVGVAVAADSNGHMTTDSVSTAILQRCADKAGQTLQVFQIRNDSRSGGTVGPMLSSAMGVRAIDAGLGQLSMHSIRATTGSLDPGHGVLLFQAFLEGFEEVDREFRE
;
A
#
# COMPACT_ATOMS: atom_id res chain seq x y z
N MET A 1 33.69 -29.28 -27.63
CA MET A 1 33.59 -29.61 -29.07
C MET A 1 32.15 -30.03 -29.29
N THR A 2 31.28 -29.36 -30.03
CA THR A 2 31.38 -28.91 -31.43
C THR A 2 30.46 -27.69 -31.64
N LYS A 3 30.95 -26.71 -32.40
CA LYS A 3 30.27 -25.47 -32.80
C LYS A 3 29.60 -25.67 -34.17
N HIS A 4 28.41 -25.11 -34.39
CA HIS A 4 27.95 -24.73 -35.72
C HIS A 4 27.39 -23.28 -35.73
N PRO A 5 27.77 -22.44 -36.73
CA PRO A 5 27.47 -21.02 -36.74
C PRO A 5 26.19 -20.71 -37.54
N ARG A 6 25.43 -19.68 -37.12
CA ARG A 6 24.38 -19.07 -37.94
C ARG A 6 24.91 -17.78 -38.58
N LYS A 7 24.87 -17.73 -39.90
CA LYS A 7 25.14 -16.56 -40.74
C LYS A 7 23.97 -15.57 -40.70
N ALA A 8 24.30 -14.29 -40.61
CA ALA A 8 23.41 -13.17 -40.84
C ALA A 8 23.06 -13.04 -42.34
N VAL A 9 21.82 -12.68 -42.64
CA VAL A 9 21.37 -12.21 -43.96
C VAL A 9 20.74 -10.84 -43.78
N SER A 10 21.35 -9.86 -44.41
CA SER A 10 20.81 -8.53 -44.68
C SER A 10 19.96 -8.59 -45.95
N MET A 11 18.75 -8.03 -45.92
CA MET A 11 18.09 -7.52 -47.12
C MET A 11 17.27 -6.26 -46.80
N SER A 12 17.82 -5.16 -47.28
CA SER A 12 17.15 -3.93 -47.66
C SER A 12 16.07 -4.16 -48.72
N ASN A 13 15.09 -3.24 -48.75
CA ASN A 13 14.09 -2.94 -49.80
C ASN A 13 12.67 -3.44 -49.53
N LEU A 14 11.81 -2.55 -48.99
CA LEU A 14 10.39 -2.56 -49.30
C LEU A 14 9.89 -1.12 -49.45
N LYS A 15 9.32 -0.86 -50.63
CA LYS A 15 8.75 0.41 -51.11
C LYS A 15 7.46 0.75 -50.38
N ALA A 16 7.22 2.05 -50.20
CA ALA A 16 5.95 2.62 -49.79
C ALA A 16 4.88 2.51 -50.90
N PRO A 17 3.59 2.36 -50.56
CA PRO A 17 2.48 2.69 -51.44
C PRO A 17 1.82 4.03 -51.07
N ASN A 18 1.71 4.89 -52.09
CA ASN A 18 0.83 6.06 -52.13
C ASN A 18 -0.65 5.64 -52.18
N GLY A 19 -1.55 6.46 -51.61
CA GLY A 19 -2.95 6.49 -52.03
C GLY A 19 -3.96 6.86 -50.95
N ALA A 20 -4.14 8.15 -50.67
CA ALA A 20 -5.34 8.68 -50.00
C ALA A 20 -6.29 9.27 -51.06
N PRO A 21 -7.61 9.02 -51.00
CA PRO A 21 -8.56 9.67 -51.89
C PRO A 21 -9.01 11.03 -51.33
N ALA A 22 -9.12 12.00 -52.25
CA ALA A 22 -9.58 13.36 -52.01
C ALA A 22 -11.09 13.44 -51.72
N VAL A 23 -11.48 14.27 -50.76
CA VAL A 23 -12.87 14.71 -50.53
C VAL A 23 -13.00 16.15 -51.01
N LYS A 24 -14.02 16.41 -51.84
CA LYS A 24 -14.37 17.73 -52.38
C LYS A 24 -15.22 18.55 -51.40
N PRO A 25 -15.28 19.88 -51.57
CA PRO A 25 -15.56 20.85 -50.51
C PRO A 25 -17.05 21.13 -50.39
N ASP A 26 -17.58 21.12 -49.17
CA ASP A 26 -18.74 21.91 -48.72
C ASP A 26 -19.02 21.60 -47.24
N THR A 27 -18.24 22.20 -46.33
CA THR A 27 -18.57 22.29 -44.88
C THR A 27 -17.68 23.31 -44.16
N ILE A 28 -17.30 24.40 -44.83
CA ILE A 28 -16.60 25.54 -44.21
C ILE A 28 -17.54 26.74 -44.26
N SER A 29 -18.51 26.79 -43.33
CA SER A 29 -19.29 28.00 -43.05
C SER A 29 -20.00 28.00 -41.68
N ALA A 30 -19.61 27.15 -40.73
CA ALA A 30 -20.24 27.12 -39.39
C ALA A 30 -19.24 26.91 -38.24
N LEU A 31 -17.94 27.18 -38.46
CA LEU A 31 -16.88 26.99 -37.46
C LEU A 31 -16.01 28.24 -37.22
N SER A 32 -16.42 29.41 -37.73
CA SER A 32 -15.73 30.69 -37.48
C SER A 32 -16.31 31.49 -36.31
N GLU A 33 -17.42 31.09 -35.70
CA GLU A 33 -18.04 31.82 -34.56
C GLU A 33 -17.79 31.16 -33.19
N LEU A 34 -16.99 30.08 -33.13
CA LEU A 34 -16.68 29.36 -31.88
C LEU A 34 -15.21 29.47 -31.45
N ARG A 35 -14.41 30.28 -32.16
CA ARG A 35 -12.98 30.45 -31.87
C ARG A 35 -12.65 31.70 -31.03
N ASP A 36 -13.58 32.65 -30.89
CA ASP A 36 -13.36 33.89 -30.13
C ASP A 36 -13.84 33.84 -28.66
N VAL A 37 -14.41 32.72 -28.20
CA VAL A 37 -14.88 32.56 -26.80
C VAL A 37 -13.93 31.69 -25.95
N LEU A 38 -12.99 30.97 -26.56
CA LEU A 38 -12.14 29.99 -25.86
C LEU A 38 -10.71 30.45 -25.55
N ASP A 39 -10.31 31.67 -25.93
CA ASP A 39 -8.99 32.22 -25.58
C ASP A 39 -8.98 33.06 -24.28
N THR A 40 -10.04 33.01 -23.46
CA THR A 40 -10.13 33.80 -22.21
C THR A 40 -10.13 32.97 -20.92
N ILE A 41 -9.41 31.83 -20.86
CA ILE A 41 -9.21 31.11 -19.59
C ILE A 41 -7.79 30.54 -19.46
N GLY A 42 -6.95 31.25 -18.70
CA GLY A 42 -5.99 30.61 -17.78
C GLY A 42 -4.54 30.43 -18.26
N ARG A 43 -3.71 31.47 -18.13
CA ARG A 43 -2.29 31.30 -17.75
C ARG A 43 -1.97 32.22 -16.56
N PRO A 44 -1.18 31.77 -15.58
CA PRO A 44 -0.89 32.55 -14.38
C PRO A 44 0.20 33.57 -14.70
N GLN A 45 -0.09 34.86 -14.48
CA GLN A 45 0.95 35.86 -14.28
C GLN A 45 0.70 36.64 -13.00
N ASP A 46 1.81 36.76 -12.29
CA ASP A 46 2.10 37.53 -11.09
C ASP A 46 1.55 38.96 -11.19
N SER A 47 0.87 39.45 -10.16
CA SER A 47 0.55 40.87 -10.06
C SER A 47 0.35 41.31 -8.61
N SER A 48 1.35 42.01 -8.07
CA SER A 48 1.08 43.14 -7.18
C SER A 48 0.94 44.40 -8.06
N ILE A 49 0.06 45.31 -7.63
CA ILE A 49 -0.20 46.66 -8.16
C ILE A 49 -1.49 46.82 -9.00
N GLN A 50 -2.52 47.33 -8.32
CA GLN A 50 -3.72 48.04 -8.83
C GLN A 50 -3.33 49.46 -9.33
N PRO A 51 -4.11 50.18 -10.21
CA PRO A 51 -5.51 50.53 -9.92
C PRO A 51 -6.51 50.82 -11.09
N ALA A 52 -7.79 50.76 -10.68
CA ALA A 52 -8.96 51.61 -11.02
C ALA A 52 -9.43 51.80 -12.47
N TYR A 53 -10.60 51.20 -12.81
CA TYR A 53 -11.73 51.81 -13.57
C TYR A 53 -13.05 51.01 -13.28
N PRO A 54 -14.25 51.59 -13.43
CA PRO A 54 -15.47 51.21 -12.70
C PRO A 54 -16.27 50.02 -13.27
N ILE A 55 -16.88 49.24 -12.38
CA ILE A 55 -17.75 48.08 -12.69
C ILE A 55 -19.19 48.57 -12.95
N PRO A 56 -19.88 48.12 -14.02
CA PRO A 56 -21.31 48.36 -14.20
C PRO A 56 -22.13 47.54 -13.19
N GLN A 57 -23.06 48.19 -12.48
CA GLN A 57 -23.99 47.53 -11.55
C GLN A 57 -24.82 46.45 -12.27
N GLN A 58 -24.63 45.18 -11.90
CA GLN A 58 -25.60 44.13 -12.20
C GLN A 58 -26.88 44.40 -11.41
N GLN A 59 -27.97 44.69 -12.11
CA GLN A 59 -29.31 44.70 -11.53
C GLN A 59 -29.62 43.29 -11.00
N SER A 60 -29.95 43.19 -9.72
CA SER A 60 -30.39 41.95 -9.12
C SER A 60 -31.74 41.54 -9.71
N ALA A 61 -31.77 40.38 -10.39
CA ALA A 61 -33.03 39.76 -10.77
C ALA A 61 -33.80 39.39 -9.49
N LYS A 62 -34.96 40.03 -9.27
CA LYS A 62 -35.86 39.68 -8.17
C LYS A 62 -36.26 38.20 -8.30
N ARG A 63 -35.93 37.39 -7.30
CA ARG A 63 -36.52 36.05 -7.14
C ARG A 63 -38.01 36.21 -6.82
N VAL A 64 -38.87 35.72 -7.71
CA VAL A 64 -40.31 35.61 -7.49
C VAL A 64 -40.57 34.24 -6.86
N SER A 65 -41.26 34.20 -5.72
CA SER A 65 -41.66 32.94 -5.11
C SER A 65 -42.74 32.27 -5.96
N PHE A 66 -42.73 30.94 -6.02
CA PHE A 66 -43.77 30.17 -6.72
C PHE A 66 -45.18 30.47 -6.17
N ALA A 67 -45.26 30.89 -4.90
CA ALA A 67 -46.47 31.29 -4.23
C ALA A 67 -47.03 32.65 -4.68
N ASP A 68 -46.25 33.45 -5.42
CA ASP A 68 -46.64 34.78 -5.91
C ASP A 68 -47.12 34.76 -7.37
N LEU A 69 -47.06 33.59 -8.02
CA LEU A 69 -47.51 33.40 -9.41
C LEU A 69 -49.02 33.25 -9.49
N SER A 70 -49.63 33.80 -10.54
CA SER A 70 -51.07 33.64 -10.79
C SER A 70 -51.42 32.18 -11.14
N PRO A 71 -52.69 31.75 -10.97
CA PRO A 71 -53.12 30.38 -11.29
C PRO A 71 -52.79 29.96 -12.74
N LEU A 72 -52.96 30.87 -13.70
CA LEU A 72 -52.62 30.65 -15.11
C LEU A 72 -51.10 30.46 -15.33
N GLN A 73 -50.25 31.18 -14.59
CA GLN A 73 -48.80 31.03 -14.66
C GLN A 73 -48.33 29.71 -14.02
N ARG A 74 -48.98 29.27 -12.94
CA ARG A 74 -48.65 27.99 -12.29
C ARG A 74 -49.03 26.80 -13.17
N ASP A 75 -50.17 26.86 -13.85
CA ASP A 75 -50.58 25.80 -14.77
C ASP A 75 -49.68 25.74 -16.00
N ALA A 76 -49.31 26.88 -16.58
CA ALA A 76 -48.34 26.92 -17.69
C ALA A 76 -46.98 26.29 -17.31
N ILE A 77 -46.50 26.53 -16.09
CA ILE A 77 -45.26 25.92 -15.59
C ILE A 77 -45.43 24.42 -15.31
N LYS A 78 -46.57 23.99 -14.77
CA LYS A 78 -46.84 22.56 -14.57
C LYS A 78 -46.93 21.80 -15.89
N THR A 79 -47.56 22.37 -16.91
CA THR A 79 -47.62 21.78 -18.26
C THR A 79 -46.25 21.75 -18.93
N ALA A 80 -45.42 22.78 -18.71
CA ALA A 80 -44.03 22.79 -19.19
C ALA A 80 -43.16 21.73 -18.49
N ILE A 81 -43.33 21.52 -17.18
CA ILE A 81 -42.59 20.49 -16.42
C ILE A 81 -43.00 19.06 -16.84
N LEU A 82 -44.28 18.85 -17.16
CA LEU A 82 -44.82 17.57 -17.63
C LEU A 82 -44.42 17.21 -19.08
N THR A 83 -43.86 18.15 -19.83
CA THR A 83 -43.41 17.96 -21.23
C THR A 83 -41.89 17.93 -21.37
N LEU A 84 -41.15 18.07 -20.26
CA LEU A 84 -39.70 17.87 -20.26
C LEU A 84 -39.41 16.35 -20.34
N PRO A 85 -38.50 15.91 -21.22
CA PRO A 85 -38.02 14.54 -21.19
C PRO A 85 -37.46 14.24 -19.79
N SER A 86 -37.77 13.06 -19.26
CA SER A 86 -37.17 12.57 -18.02
C SER A 86 -35.65 12.75 -18.07
N PRO A 87 -34.99 13.23 -17.00
CA PRO A 87 -33.54 13.26 -16.97
C PRO A 87 -33.05 11.82 -17.19
N PRO A 88 -31.97 11.60 -17.96
CA PRO A 88 -31.39 10.27 -18.07
C PRO A 88 -31.11 9.73 -16.66
N THR A 89 -31.59 8.53 -16.37
CA THR A 89 -31.45 7.83 -15.08
C THR A 89 -30.02 7.41 -14.75
N HIS A 90 -29.06 7.72 -15.63
CA HIS A 90 -27.65 7.66 -15.32
C HIS A 90 -27.05 9.04 -15.55
N ALA A 91 -26.55 9.65 -14.47
CA ALA A 91 -25.47 10.61 -14.63
C ALA A 91 -24.39 9.93 -15.47
N PRO A 92 -23.81 10.58 -16.49
CA PRO A 92 -22.72 9.97 -17.22
C PRO A 92 -21.63 9.66 -16.20
N GLU A 93 -21.36 8.38 -15.98
CA GLU A 93 -20.14 7.95 -15.32
C GLU A 93 -19.02 8.73 -15.99
N LYS A 94 -18.20 9.45 -15.20
CA LYS A 94 -16.94 9.95 -15.71
C LYS A 94 -16.26 8.74 -16.34
N GLN A 95 -16.16 8.69 -17.67
CA GLN A 95 -15.40 7.66 -18.37
C GLN A 95 -14.05 7.59 -17.67
N ARG A 96 -13.85 6.51 -16.90
CA ARG A 96 -12.58 6.27 -16.25
C ARG A 96 -11.61 6.10 -17.41
N LYS A 97 -10.66 7.01 -17.55
CA LYS A 97 -9.54 6.79 -18.47
C LYS A 97 -8.99 5.41 -18.15
N GLU A 98 -8.96 4.55 -19.16
CA GLU A 98 -8.37 3.22 -19.07
C GLU A 98 -6.92 3.41 -18.60
N ARG A 99 -6.60 2.86 -17.42
CA ARG A 99 -5.26 2.95 -16.82
C ARG A 99 -4.51 1.69 -17.19
N ASP A 100 -3.38 1.82 -17.88
CA ASP A 100 -2.48 0.71 -18.13
C ASP A 100 -1.59 0.42 -16.91
N ALA A 101 -0.73 -0.60 -17.02
CA ALA A 101 0.17 -0.98 -15.93
C ALA A 101 1.18 0.14 -15.58
N ALA A 102 1.64 0.91 -16.57
CA ALA A 102 2.64 1.96 -16.38
C ALA A 102 2.13 3.14 -15.54
N TYR A 103 0.81 3.37 -15.52
CA TYR A 103 0.19 4.39 -14.68
C TYR A 103 0.57 4.26 -13.18
N TYR A 104 0.81 3.04 -12.70
CA TYR A 104 1.02 2.76 -11.28
C TYR A 104 2.49 2.83 -10.84
N THR A 105 3.45 2.95 -11.78
CA THR A 105 4.90 2.93 -11.49
C THR A 105 5.32 4.07 -10.57
N GLU A 106 5.09 5.32 -10.97
CA GLU A 106 5.48 6.50 -10.18
C GLU A 106 4.71 6.62 -8.86
N PRO A 107 3.36 6.45 -8.84
CA PRO A 107 2.59 6.43 -7.59
C PRO A 107 3.12 5.41 -6.57
N PHE A 108 3.49 4.21 -7.02
CA PHE A 108 4.03 3.18 -6.13
C PHE A 108 5.42 3.57 -5.57
N CYS A 109 6.32 4.11 -6.41
CA CYS A 109 7.61 4.63 -5.93
C CYS A 109 7.44 5.73 -4.88
N LYS A 110 6.50 6.65 -5.10
CA LYS A 110 6.17 7.71 -4.13
C LYS A 110 5.63 7.11 -2.83
N PHE A 111 4.71 6.16 -2.92
CA PHE A 111 4.13 5.46 -1.77
C PHE A 111 5.20 4.79 -0.89
N LEU A 112 6.15 4.04 -1.47
CA LEU A 112 7.24 3.39 -0.71
C LEU A 112 8.22 4.37 -0.05
N THR A 113 8.44 5.52 -0.70
CA THR A 113 9.36 6.57 -0.21
C THR A 113 8.74 7.33 0.95
N ASP A 114 7.45 7.64 0.85
CA ASP A 114 6.77 8.50 1.81
C ASP A 114 6.34 7.74 3.07
N ASN A 115 6.05 6.44 2.95
CA ASN A 115 5.45 5.64 4.02
C ASN A 115 6.41 4.54 4.51
N PRO A 116 7.42 4.87 5.33
CA PRO A 116 8.50 3.94 5.64
C PRO A 116 8.11 2.85 6.64
N THR A 117 7.21 3.14 7.60
CA THR A 117 6.79 2.18 8.63
C THR A 117 5.40 1.65 8.35
N ILE A 118 5.06 0.53 9.01
CA ILE A 118 3.72 -0.06 8.90
C ILE A 118 2.60 0.91 9.26
N PHE A 119 2.81 1.73 10.29
CA PHE A 119 1.82 2.73 10.71
C PHE A 119 1.60 3.82 9.65
N HIS A 120 2.65 4.24 8.95
CA HIS A 120 2.52 5.21 7.85
C HIS A 120 1.79 4.59 6.65
N VAL A 121 2.05 3.31 6.36
CA VAL A 121 1.36 2.59 5.27
C VAL A 121 -0.14 2.51 5.54
N VAL A 122 -0.54 2.09 6.74
CA VAL A 122 -1.95 2.00 7.12
C VAL A 122 -2.62 3.38 7.10
N ASP A 123 -1.95 4.42 7.59
CA ASP A 123 -2.51 5.79 7.55
C ASP A 123 -2.65 6.32 6.12
N ALA A 124 -1.66 6.07 5.24
CA ALA A 124 -1.73 6.46 3.83
C ALA A 124 -2.86 5.73 3.09
N PHE A 125 -3.01 4.42 3.31
CA PHE A 125 -4.12 3.65 2.76
C PHE A 125 -5.47 4.12 3.30
N ALA A 126 -5.56 4.46 4.59
CA ALA A 126 -6.78 5.02 5.17
C ALA A 126 -7.14 6.37 4.55
N ALA A 127 -6.14 7.23 4.31
CA ALA A 127 -6.33 8.51 3.64
C ALA A 127 -6.82 8.33 2.20
N ASP A 128 -6.22 7.40 1.45
CA ASP A 128 -6.60 7.11 0.07
C ASP A 128 -8.02 6.53 -0.04
N LEU A 129 -8.37 5.58 0.82
CA LEU A 129 -9.72 5.04 0.94
C LEU A 129 -10.76 6.12 1.24
N ARG A 130 -10.48 7.03 2.18
CA ARG A 130 -11.37 8.17 2.49
C ARG A 130 -11.53 9.10 1.28
N ALA A 131 -10.45 9.37 0.55
CA ALA A 131 -10.50 10.17 -0.67
C ALA A 131 -11.40 9.53 -1.75
N HIS A 132 -11.56 8.21 -1.70
CA HIS A 132 -12.42 7.43 -2.60
C HIS A 132 -13.76 7.00 -1.98
N GLY A 133 -14.21 7.70 -0.93
CA GLY A 133 -15.57 7.57 -0.38
C GLY A 133 -15.77 6.42 0.61
N TYR A 134 -14.71 5.70 1.00
CA TYR A 134 -14.80 4.71 2.05
C TYR A 134 -14.89 5.36 3.42
N LYS A 135 -15.77 4.83 4.28
CA LYS A 135 -15.97 5.32 5.65
C LYS A 135 -15.20 4.46 6.64
N LYS A 136 -14.44 5.10 7.53
CA LYS A 136 -13.80 4.39 8.65
C LYS A 136 -14.86 3.98 9.66
N ILE A 137 -14.88 2.71 10.02
CA ILE A 137 -15.68 2.16 11.11
C ILE A 137 -14.75 1.65 12.22
N SER A 138 -15.27 1.60 13.45
CA SER A 138 -14.51 1.19 14.64
C SER A 138 -14.88 -0.23 15.01
N GLU A 139 -13.88 -1.07 15.33
CA GLU A 139 -14.13 -2.41 15.87
C GLU A 139 -14.92 -2.39 17.18
N ARG A 140 -14.89 -1.27 17.91
CA ARG A 140 -15.49 -1.11 19.24
C ARG A 140 -16.97 -0.73 19.21
N ASP A 141 -17.49 -0.34 18.05
CA ASP A 141 -18.85 0.16 17.89
C ASP A 141 -19.75 -0.88 17.22
N ALA A 142 -21.07 -0.77 17.42
CA ALA A 142 -22.01 -1.51 16.59
C ALA A 142 -21.94 -1.04 15.13
N TRP A 143 -22.02 -1.96 14.17
CA TRP A 143 -21.91 -1.63 12.75
C TRP A 143 -23.29 -1.49 12.12
N LYS A 144 -23.41 -0.51 11.22
CA LYS A 144 -24.54 -0.35 10.31
C LYS A 144 -24.01 -0.37 8.88
N ILE A 145 -23.99 -1.54 8.29
CA ILE A 145 -23.55 -1.77 6.92
C ILE A 145 -24.75 -1.74 5.99
N GLU A 146 -24.58 -1.14 4.82
CA GLU A 146 -25.61 -0.95 3.80
C GLU A 146 -25.11 -1.50 2.46
N LYS A 147 -26.03 -2.00 1.62
CA LYS A 147 -25.71 -2.34 0.22
C LYS A 147 -25.20 -1.10 -0.52
N GLY A 148 -24.25 -1.27 -1.42
CA GLY A 148 -23.51 -0.15 -2.04
C GLY A 148 -22.55 0.59 -1.10
N GLY A 149 -22.49 0.21 0.17
CA GLY A 149 -21.65 0.84 1.18
C GLY A 149 -20.17 0.50 1.01
N LYS A 150 -19.30 1.50 1.18
CA LYS A 150 -17.84 1.38 1.18
C LYS A 150 -17.29 1.69 2.56
N ASN A 151 -16.62 0.75 3.21
CA ASN A 151 -16.15 0.90 4.58
C ASN A 151 -14.75 0.32 4.76
N PHE A 152 -14.04 0.77 5.79
CA PHE A 152 -12.82 0.12 6.23
C PHE A 152 -12.66 0.20 7.75
N VAL A 153 -11.95 -0.77 8.28
CA VAL A 153 -11.67 -0.91 9.71
C VAL A 153 -10.18 -1.14 9.90
N GLU A 154 -9.63 -0.58 10.96
CA GLU A 154 -8.23 -0.76 11.34
C GLU A 154 -8.15 -1.49 12.68
N ARG A 155 -7.17 -2.38 12.80
CA ARG A 155 -6.80 -3.01 14.06
C ARG A 155 -5.37 -2.63 14.39
N ASN A 156 -5.14 -2.20 15.63
CA ASN A 156 -3.84 -1.72 16.11
C ASN A 156 -3.27 -0.50 15.35
N GLY A 157 -3.94 0.01 14.30
CA GLY A 157 -3.33 0.98 13.39
C GLY A 157 -2.19 0.40 12.54
N SER A 158 -2.02 -0.93 12.54
CA SER A 158 -1.00 -1.64 11.76
C SER A 158 -1.59 -2.71 10.82
N SER A 159 -2.87 -3.04 10.97
CA SER A 159 -3.63 -3.85 10.02
C SER A 159 -4.92 -3.15 9.61
N MET A 160 -5.41 -3.47 8.41
CA MET A 160 -6.62 -2.89 7.85
C MET A 160 -7.44 -3.93 7.09
N ILE A 161 -8.77 -3.83 7.17
CA ILE A 161 -9.68 -4.48 6.23
C ILE A 161 -10.54 -3.40 5.59
N ALA A 162 -10.49 -3.33 4.27
CA ALA A 162 -11.34 -2.46 3.46
C ALA A 162 -12.31 -3.33 2.66
N PHE A 163 -13.57 -2.89 2.56
CA PHE A 163 -14.58 -3.65 1.84
C PHE A 163 -15.66 -2.75 1.23
N SER A 164 -16.27 -3.26 0.17
CA SER A 164 -17.49 -2.71 -0.42
C SER A 164 -18.54 -3.79 -0.59
N VAL A 165 -19.79 -3.44 -0.28
CA VAL A 165 -20.93 -4.33 -0.45
C VAL A 165 -21.58 -4.02 -1.78
N GLY A 166 -21.77 -5.03 -2.64
CA GLY A 166 -22.46 -4.84 -3.90
C GLY A 166 -23.92 -4.38 -3.73
N ASP A 167 -24.44 -3.68 -4.74
CA ASP A 167 -25.79 -3.11 -4.71
C ASP A 167 -26.87 -4.21 -4.66
N ASP A 168 -26.59 -5.35 -5.29
CA ASP A 168 -27.48 -6.52 -5.39
C ASP A 168 -27.14 -7.62 -4.38
N TYR A 169 -26.33 -7.30 -3.35
CA TYR A 169 -25.95 -8.29 -2.35
C TYR A 169 -27.16 -8.87 -1.62
N GLU A 170 -27.28 -10.20 -1.58
CA GLU A 170 -28.28 -10.90 -0.79
C GLU A 170 -27.61 -11.73 0.33
N PRO A 171 -28.23 -11.81 1.53
CA PRO A 171 -27.76 -12.64 2.62
C PRO A 171 -27.36 -14.06 2.18
N GLY A 172 -26.08 -14.41 2.39
CA GLY A 172 -25.52 -15.72 2.07
C GLY A 172 -24.79 -15.77 0.73
N ASN A 173 -24.83 -14.69 -0.06
CA ASN A 173 -23.86 -14.49 -1.14
C ASN A 173 -22.45 -14.40 -0.58
N GLY A 174 -21.46 -14.71 -1.42
CA GLY A 174 -20.06 -14.79 -0.99
C GLY A 174 -19.32 -13.45 -0.98
N ALA A 175 -18.03 -13.56 -0.69
CA ALA A 175 -17.06 -12.49 -0.80
C ALA A 175 -15.92 -12.87 -1.76
N ALA A 176 -15.51 -11.92 -2.61
CA ALA A 176 -14.21 -11.95 -3.28
C ALA A 176 -13.21 -11.21 -2.39
N MET A 177 -12.20 -11.92 -1.91
CA MET A 177 -11.24 -11.41 -0.95
C MET A 177 -9.83 -11.44 -1.54
N VAL A 178 -9.09 -10.33 -1.42
CA VAL A 178 -7.65 -10.29 -1.64
C VAL A 178 -6.99 -9.99 -0.29
N ALA A 179 -6.01 -10.78 0.13
CA ALA A 179 -5.36 -10.54 1.41
C ALA A 179 -3.84 -10.72 1.35
N GLY A 180 -3.10 -9.76 1.90
CA GLY A 180 -1.64 -9.78 1.98
C GLY A 180 -1.17 -9.13 3.28
N HIS A 181 0.08 -8.68 3.34
CA HIS A 181 0.63 -8.06 4.54
C HIS A 181 1.40 -6.76 4.27
N VAL A 182 1.46 -5.90 5.28
CA VAL A 182 2.05 -4.55 5.19
C VAL A 182 3.24 -4.37 6.13
N ASP A 183 3.48 -5.32 7.04
CA ASP A 183 4.71 -5.42 7.79
C ASP A 183 5.86 -5.86 6.89
N VAL A 184 7.07 -5.45 7.27
CA VAL A 184 8.28 -5.63 6.48
C VAL A 184 9.45 -5.83 7.42
N LEU A 185 10.51 -6.51 6.98
CA LEU A 185 11.78 -6.54 7.72
C LEU A 185 12.25 -5.13 8.09
N THR A 186 12.50 -4.91 9.38
CA THR A 186 12.91 -3.62 9.92
C THR A 186 13.74 -3.78 11.20
N ALA A 187 14.38 -2.72 11.69
CA ALA A 187 15.01 -2.71 13.01
C ALA A 187 14.16 -1.90 13.99
N LYS A 188 13.49 -2.59 14.93
CA LYS A 188 12.62 -1.97 15.93
C LYS A 188 13.44 -1.47 17.11
N LEU A 189 13.13 -0.29 17.64
CA LEU A 189 13.76 0.19 18.86
C LEU A 189 13.40 -0.72 20.04
N LYS A 190 14.39 -1.03 20.88
CA LYS A 190 14.12 -1.73 22.14
C LYS A 190 13.30 -0.84 23.07
N PRO A 191 12.53 -1.40 24.04
CA PRO A 191 11.79 -0.62 25.02
C PRO A 191 12.65 0.42 25.77
N ILE A 192 13.90 0.05 26.06
CA ILE A 192 14.93 0.95 26.58
C ILE A 192 16.11 0.89 25.59
N PRO A 193 16.14 1.77 24.58
CA PRO A 193 17.15 1.75 23.53
C PRO A 193 18.40 2.55 23.92
N LYS A 194 18.45 3.09 25.14
CA LYS A 194 19.59 3.85 25.66
C LYS A 194 20.77 2.91 25.94
N LEU A 195 21.87 3.15 25.24
CA LEU A 195 23.16 2.47 25.46
C LEU A 195 24.17 3.46 26.07
N ARG A 196 25.20 2.92 26.72
CA ARG A 196 26.35 3.72 27.14
C ARG A 196 27.13 4.18 25.91
N THR A 197 27.59 5.43 25.92
CA THR A 197 28.59 5.92 24.96
C THR A 197 29.83 5.02 25.02
N LYS A 198 30.35 4.63 23.86
CA LYS A 198 31.56 3.79 23.74
C LYS A 198 32.53 4.47 22.78
N ALA A 199 33.75 4.72 23.24
CA ALA A 199 34.82 5.29 22.43
C ALA A 199 34.38 6.56 21.66
N GLY A 200 33.64 7.46 22.32
CA GLY A 200 33.15 8.68 21.68
C GLY A 200 31.86 8.54 20.85
N TYR A 201 31.29 7.33 20.71
CA TYR A 201 30.11 7.08 19.88
C TYR A 201 28.85 6.83 20.71
N VAL A 202 27.77 7.51 20.32
CA VAL A 202 26.42 7.27 20.83
C VAL A 202 25.77 6.19 19.96
N GLN A 203 25.39 5.09 20.59
CA GLN A 203 24.74 3.95 19.94
C GLN A 203 23.26 3.85 20.34
N LEU A 204 22.46 3.23 19.49
CA LEU A 204 21.03 3.01 19.71
C LEU A 204 20.71 1.52 19.81
N GLY A 205 20.06 1.12 20.90
CA GLY A 205 19.60 -0.25 21.13
C GLY A 205 18.40 -0.60 20.26
N VAL A 206 18.60 -1.48 19.28
CA VAL A 206 17.55 -1.98 18.38
C VAL A 206 17.49 -3.50 18.41
N ALA A 207 16.40 -4.07 17.92
CA ALA A 207 16.24 -5.49 17.69
C ALA A 207 15.82 -5.74 16.22
N PRO A 208 16.32 -6.80 15.58
CA PRO A 208 15.83 -7.18 14.27
C PRO A 208 14.37 -7.62 14.38
N TYR A 209 13.53 -7.13 13.49
CA TYR A 209 12.21 -7.69 13.23
C TYR A 209 12.33 -8.66 12.05
N ALA A 210 11.93 -9.91 12.29
CA ALA A 210 12.19 -11.03 11.38
C ALA A 210 13.68 -11.15 11.00
N GLY A 211 13.99 -11.31 9.71
CA GLY A 211 15.36 -11.48 9.19
C GLY A 211 16.16 -10.18 8.99
N ALA A 212 15.73 -9.06 9.58
CA ALA A 212 16.43 -7.78 9.48
C ALA A 212 17.81 -7.81 10.16
N LEU A 213 18.59 -6.73 10.00
CA LEU A 213 20.00 -6.68 10.40
C LEU A 213 20.82 -7.83 9.77
N ASN A 214 20.54 -8.14 8.50
CA ASN A 214 21.33 -9.05 7.69
C ASN A 214 22.43 -8.29 6.92
N SER A 215 23.17 -8.97 6.06
CA SER A 215 24.31 -8.39 5.33
C SER A 215 23.97 -7.20 4.43
N THR A 216 22.70 -6.99 4.07
CA THR A 216 22.29 -5.86 3.21
C THR A 216 22.15 -4.55 3.98
N TRP A 217 22.07 -4.61 5.32
CA TRP A 217 21.86 -3.47 6.22
C TRP A 217 23.13 -2.68 6.56
N TRP A 218 24.29 -3.23 6.25
CA TRP A 218 25.57 -2.58 6.43
C TRP A 218 25.67 -1.31 5.58
N ASP A 219 26.25 -0.26 6.17
CA ASP A 219 26.59 0.99 5.49
C ASP A 219 25.41 1.71 4.81
N ARG A 220 24.19 1.45 5.30
CA ARG A 220 22.97 2.15 4.87
C ARG A 220 22.71 3.41 5.68
N ASP A 221 22.16 4.41 5.01
CA ASP A 221 21.64 5.62 5.64
C ASP A 221 20.25 5.28 6.22
N LEU A 222 20.15 5.24 7.55
CA LEU A 222 18.95 4.79 8.24
C LEU A 222 18.21 5.98 8.87
N GLY A 223 16.97 6.16 8.45
CA GLY A 223 16.01 7.08 9.05
C GLY A 223 15.32 6.44 10.23
N ILE A 224 14.50 7.22 10.94
CA ILE A 224 13.67 6.72 12.03
C ILE A 224 12.26 7.30 11.93
N GLY A 225 11.28 6.49 12.28
CA GLY A 225 9.89 6.91 12.34
C GLY A 225 9.01 5.83 12.94
N GLY A 226 7.73 6.13 13.09
CA GLY A 226 6.74 5.20 13.63
C GLY A 226 5.69 5.91 14.47
N ARG A 227 5.06 5.16 15.37
CA ARG A 227 3.97 5.63 16.21
C ARG A 227 4.49 6.22 17.51
N VAL A 228 3.90 7.33 17.94
CA VAL A 228 4.09 7.93 19.26
C VAL A 228 2.73 8.12 19.94
N LEU A 229 2.59 7.61 21.17
CA LEU A 229 1.41 7.82 22.00
C LEU A 229 1.62 9.04 22.89
N VAL A 230 0.70 10.00 22.81
CA VAL A 230 0.80 11.29 23.51
C VAL A 230 -0.46 11.53 24.32
N LYS A 231 -0.30 11.92 25.59
CA LYS A 231 -1.40 12.36 26.44
C LYS A 231 -1.62 13.85 26.25
N GLU A 232 -2.74 14.23 25.65
CA GLU A 232 -3.11 15.63 25.45
C GLU A 232 -3.54 16.30 26.76
N SER A 233 -3.63 17.63 26.76
CA SER A 233 -4.12 18.41 27.92
C SER A 233 -5.53 18.04 28.35
N SER A 234 -6.34 17.49 27.43
CA SER A 234 -7.68 16.94 27.71
C SER A 234 -7.65 15.65 28.55
N GLY A 235 -6.47 15.05 28.74
CA GLY A 235 -6.29 13.74 29.36
C GLY A 235 -6.41 12.56 28.39
N LYS A 236 -6.88 12.79 27.15
CA LYS A 236 -6.98 11.77 26.10
C LYS A 236 -5.59 11.35 25.63
N ILE A 237 -5.41 10.06 25.37
CA ILE A 237 -4.22 9.53 24.69
C ILE A 237 -4.53 9.44 23.19
N VAL A 238 -3.68 10.07 22.38
CA VAL A 238 -3.76 10.06 20.93
C VAL A 238 -2.52 9.41 20.33
N THR A 239 -2.68 8.87 19.13
CA THR A 239 -1.57 8.39 18.30
C THR A 239 -1.14 9.51 17.35
N LYS A 240 0.16 9.76 17.29
CA LYS A 240 0.81 10.60 16.27
C LYS A 240 1.85 9.77 15.52
N LEU A 241 2.07 10.07 14.25
CA LEU A 241 3.13 9.43 13.45
C LEU A 241 4.32 10.40 13.31
N ALA A 242 5.49 9.93 13.68
CA ALA A 242 6.74 10.66 13.52
C ALA A 242 7.56 10.05 12.38
N LYS A 243 8.19 10.90 11.57
CA LYS A 243 9.19 10.52 10.57
C LYS A 243 10.23 11.61 10.53
N LEU A 244 11.46 11.33 10.98
CA LEU A 244 12.54 12.30 10.85
C LEU A 244 13.01 12.34 9.39
N ASN A 245 13.21 13.54 8.87
CA ASN A 245 13.49 13.77 7.45
C ASN A 245 14.98 13.70 7.08
N TRP A 246 15.82 13.12 7.95
CA TRP A 246 17.24 12.88 7.70
C TRP A 246 17.67 11.51 8.26
N PRO A 247 18.72 10.88 7.71
CA PRO A 247 19.24 9.64 8.26
C PRO A 247 19.91 9.90 9.60
N ILE A 248 19.36 9.33 10.66
CA ILE A 248 19.86 9.50 12.02
C ILE A 248 20.87 8.44 12.43
N ALA A 249 20.93 7.33 11.68
CA ALA A 249 21.61 6.12 12.10
C ALA A 249 22.38 5.50 10.92
N ARG A 250 23.49 4.84 11.24
CA ARG A 250 24.23 3.98 10.31
C ARG A 250 24.87 2.82 11.06
N ILE A 251 24.92 1.65 10.42
CA ILE A 251 25.62 0.47 10.92
C ILE A 251 26.88 0.28 10.07
N PRO A 252 28.07 0.71 10.53
CA PRO A 252 29.28 0.68 9.71
C PRO A 252 29.89 -0.71 9.63
N THR A 253 30.38 -1.11 8.45
CA THR A 253 31.22 -2.32 8.34
C THR A 253 32.55 -2.15 9.07
N LEU A 254 33.10 -3.26 9.56
CA LEU A 254 34.52 -3.31 9.91
C LEU A 254 35.35 -3.37 8.62
N ALA A 255 36.36 -2.51 8.51
CA ALA A 255 37.18 -2.46 7.30
C ALA A 255 37.88 -3.81 7.05
N PRO A 256 37.99 -4.26 5.78
CA PRO A 256 38.58 -5.57 5.45
C PRO A 256 40.05 -5.72 5.85
N HIS A 257 40.75 -4.58 6.05
CA HIS A 257 42.13 -4.54 6.54
C HIS A 257 42.33 -5.19 7.91
N PHE A 258 41.27 -5.33 8.72
CA PHE A 258 41.32 -6.03 10.00
C PHE A 258 41.33 -7.57 9.86
N GLY A 259 41.26 -8.10 8.63
CA GLY A 259 41.40 -9.53 8.35
C GLY A 259 40.14 -10.33 8.67
N ALA A 260 40.29 -11.58 9.12
CA ALA A 260 39.17 -12.53 9.24
C ALA A 260 37.98 -12.03 10.09
N VAL A 261 38.22 -11.15 11.07
CA VAL A 261 37.16 -10.58 11.92
C VAL A 261 36.19 -9.67 11.17
N SER A 262 36.53 -9.18 9.97
CA SER A 262 35.64 -8.36 9.13
C SER A 262 34.70 -9.16 8.23
N ASN A 263 34.69 -10.50 8.33
CA ASN A 263 33.93 -11.37 7.41
C ASN A 263 32.67 -11.99 8.02
N GLY A 264 32.42 -11.78 9.32
CA GLY A 264 31.29 -12.36 10.03
C GLY A 264 31.39 -13.88 10.29
N PRO A 265 30.31 -14.54 10.78
CA PRO A 265 29.01 -13.95 11.10
C PRO A 265 29.13 -12.88 12.18
N PHE A 266 28.37 -11.80 12.03
CA PHE A 266 28.36 -10.69 12.99
C PHE A 266 27.25 -10.88 14.00
N ASN A 267 27.54 -10.56 15.26
CA ASN A 267 26.56 -10.56 16.32
C ASN A 267 25.61 -9.35 16.17
N PRO A 268 24.28 -9.56 15.99
CA PRO A 268 23.34 -8.45 15.82
C PRO A 268 23.24 -7.52 17.04
N GLU A 269 23.51 -8.02 18.25
CA GLU A 269 23.44 -7.26 19.51
C GLU A 269 24.67 -6.37 19.74
N THR A 270 25.86 -6.83 19.35
CA THR A 270 27.12 -6.18 19.75
C THR A 270 27.92 -5.61 18.59
N GLN A 271 27.71 -6.09 17.36
CA GLN A 271 28.45 -5.66 16.16
C GLN A 271 27.57 -4.93 15.15
N MET A 272 26.26 -5.23 15.09
CA MET A 272 25.31 -4.56 14.17
C MET A 272 24.51 -3.45 14.87
N VAL A 273 25.17 -2.69 15.74
CA VAL A 273 24.53 -1.66 16.56
C VAL A 273 24.57 -0.32 15.83
N PRO A 274 23.43 0.32 15.54
CA PRO A 274 23.40 1.62 14.88
C PRO A 274 24.10 2.71 15.70
N ILE A 275 24.93 3.50 15.03
CA ILE A 275 25.55 4.72 15.57
C ILE A 275 24.65 5.90 15.20
N ILE A 276 24.31 6.73 16.19
CA ILE A 276 23.39 7.87 16.04
C ILE A 276 24.02 9.22 16.39
N GLY A 277 25.31 9.24 16.73
CA GLY A 277 26.01 10.47 17.00
C GLY A 277 27.35 10.26 17.70
N LEU A 278 27.98 11.39 18.03
CA LEU A 278 29.25 11.47 18.75
C LEU A 278 29.03 12.16 20.11
N ASP A 279 29.82 11.75 21.09
CA ASP A 279 29.92 12.30 22.44
C ASP A 279 31.30 11.98 23.03
N ASN A 280 32.21 12.95 22.98
CA ASN A 280 33.57 12.85 23.51
C ASN A 280 33.73 13.54 24.89
N SER A 281 32.63 13.64 25.66
CA SER A 281 32.66 14.28 26.98
C SER A 281 33.63 13.58 27.95
N ASP A 282 33.89 12.29 27.76
CA ASP A 282 34.88 11.51 28.50
C ASP A 282 36.31 12.03 28.33
N LEU A 283 36.66 12.61 27.18
CA LEU A 283 37.97 13.22 26.95
C LEU A 283 38.17 14.50 27.78
N ALA A 284 37.09 15.25 28.04
CA ALA A 284 37.15 16.45 28.88
C ALA A 284 37.29 16.09 30.37
N SER A 285 36.67 14.99 30.81
CA SER A 285 36.74 14.45 32.18
C SER A 285 38.15 13.98 32.58
N LEU A 286 39.02 13.68 31.62
CA LEU A 286 40.44 13.35 31.85
C LEU A 286 41.29 14.58 32.21
N VAL A 287 40.73 15.79 32.12
CA VAL A 287 41.40 17.07 32.40
C VAL A 287 40.85 17.76 33.66
N SER A 288 39.74 17.29 34.24
CA SER A 288 39.10 17.85 35.43
C SER A 288 39.53 17.16 36.73
N THR A 289 39.93 17.95 37.73
CA THR A 289 40.18 17.50 39.11
C THR A 289 38.88 17.10 39.84
N GLU A 290 39.01 16.25 40.86
CA GLU A 290 37.99 15.42 41.54
C GLU A 290 36.67 16.08 42.05
N ASP A 291 36.41 17.37 41.84
CA ASP A 291 35.28 18.08 42.47
C ASP A 291 34.00 18.24 41.60
N ASP A 292 34.00 17.79 40.34
CA ASP A 292 32.83 17.97 39.43
C ASP A 292 31.81 16.79 39.42
N LEU A 293 31.97 15.81 40.32
CA LEU A 293 31.11 14.60 40.37
C LEU A 293 29.77 14.82 41.11
N LYS A 294 28.98 15.81 40.69
CA LYS A 294 27.53 15.84 40.93
C LYS A 294 26.78 16.30 39.69
N PHE A 295 26.94 15.58 38.58
CA PHE A 295 26.09 15.74 37.42
C PHE A 295 24.74 15.03 37.65
N GLN A 296 23.83 15.67 38.39
CA GLN A 296 22.42 15.31 38.34
C GLN A 296 21.86 15.88 37.03
N THR A 297 21.95 15.12 35.93
CA THR A 297 21.10 15.40 34.77
C THR A 297 19.65 15.26 35.23
N ALA A 298 18.92 16.36 35.28
CA ALA A 298 17.47 16.30 35.34
C ALA A 298 17.00 15.45 34.13
N SER A 299 16.48 14.26 34.40
CA SER A 299 16.02 13.37 33.33
C SER A 299 14.94 14.06 32.51
N LEU A 300 15.07 14.03 31.19
CA LEU A 300 14.09 14.63 30.29
C LEU A 300 12.68 14.09 30.58
N GLY A 301 11.70 14.98 30.78
CA GLY A 301 10.33 14.63 31.18
C GLY A 301 10.13 14.38 32.68
N GLY A 302 11.18 14.38 33.49
CA GLY A 302 11.12 14.08 34.92
C GLY A 302 11.35 12.59 35.24
N ALA A 303 11.78 12.31 36.47
CA ALA A 303 12.06 10.95 36.92
C ALA A 303 10.81 10.05 36.83
N GLY A 304 10.99 8.81 36.34
CA GLY A 304 9.92 7.83 36.23
C GLY A 304 9.03 7.95 35.00
N THR A 305 9.26 8.95 34.14
CA THR A 305 8.53 9.09 32.87
C THR A 305 9.10 8.18 31.78
N PHE A 306 8.29 7.88 30.77
CA PHE A 306 8.76 7.14 29.59
C PHE A 306 9.95 7.85 28.93
N ALA A 307 9.85 9.16 28.69
CA ALA A 307 10.92 9.97 28.09
C ALA A 307 12.27 9.83 28.81
N SER A 308 12.27 9.68 30.14
CA SER A 308 13.51 9.52 30.93
C SER A 308 14.27 8.22 30.66
N THR A 309 13.60 7.20 30.12
CA THR A 309 14.21 5.90 29.77
C THR A 309 14.82 5.88 28.36
N GLN A 310 14.56 6.93 27.56
CA GLN A 310 14.96 7.02 26.17
C GLN A 310 16.22 7.91 26.00
N PRO A 311 16.94 7.81 24.86
CA PRO A 311 18.02 8.73 24.53
C PRO A 311 17.50 10.18 24.41
N GLU A 312 18.07 11.10 25.19
CA GLU A 312 17.56 12.49 25.29
C GLU A 312 17.49 13.20 23.94
N ARG A 313 18.57 13.09 23.15
CA ARG A 313 18.65 13.70 21.81
C ARG A 313 17.56 13.17 20.87
N LEU A 314 17.23 11.88 20.98
CA LEU A 314 16.17 11.27 20.18
C LEU A 314 14.79 11.78 20.61
N VAL A 315 14.52 11.84 21.91
CA VAL A 315 13.24 12.37 22.42
C VAL A 315 13.04 13.80 21.94
N ARG A 316 14.06 14.66 22.04
CA ARG A 316 13.99 16.04 21.56
C ARG A 316 13.69 16.12 20.06
N ALA A 317 14.34 15.30 19.24
CA ALA A 317 14.10 15.27 17.79
C ALA A 317 12.67 14.83 17.45
N ILE A 318 12.20 13.73 18.02
CA ILE A 318 10.83 13.22 17.80
C ILE A 318 9.77 14.20 18.32
N ALA A 319 9.99 14.77 19.50
CA ALA A 319 9.08 15.75 20.07
C ALA A 319 9.02 17.03 19.24
N SER A 320 10.16 17.50 18.72
CA SER A 320 10.20 18.66 17.81
C SER A 320 9.42 18.39 16.52
N GLU A 321 9.59 17.22 15.91
CA GLU A 321 8.85 16.80 14.71
C GLU A 321 7.33 16.81 14.96
N LEU A 322 6.90 16.39 16.16
CA LEU A 322 5.49 16.28 16.52
C LEU A 322 4.89 17.53 17.18
N GLY A 323 5.68 18.60 17.36
CA GLY A 323 5.28 19.81 18.07
C GLY A 323 4.95 19.58 19.56
N ILE A 324 5.65 18.67 20.23
CA ILE A 324 5.46 18.34 21.65
C ILE A 324 6.48 19.12 22.49
N SER A 325 6.00 20.01 23.34
CA SER A 325 6.85 20.81 24.25
C SER A 325 7.02 20.17 25.63
N ASP A 326 6.01 19.45 26.12
CA ASP A 326 6.07 18.72 27.40
C ASP A 326 6.38 17.24 27.17
N TYR A 327 7.63 16.84 27.37
CA TYR A 327 8.09 15.47 27.15
C TYR A 327 7.45 14.43 28.09
N SER A 328 6.90 14.85 29.24
CA SER A 328 6.20 13.97 30.18
C SER A 328 4.88 13.43 29.61
N THR A 329 4.34 14.10 28.58
CA THR A 329 3.11 13.67 27.88
C THR A 329 3.34 12.50 26.93
N ILE A 330 4.59 12.20 26.56
CA ILE A 330 4.90 11.04 25.72
C ILE A 330 4.71 9.80 26.58
N VAL A 331 3.68 9.00 26.25
CA VAL A 331 3.30 7.80 27.00
C VAL A 331 4.15 6.62 26.59
N ASN A 332 4.33 6.43 25.27
CA ASN A 332 5.13 5.35 24.69
C ASN A 332 5.38 5.62 23.19
N TRP A 333 6.26 4.85 22.56
CA TRP A 333 6.42 4.83 21.10
C TRP A 333 6.73 3.44 20.55
N GLU A 334 6.52 3.28 19.26
CA GLU A 334 6.97 2.14 18.46
C GLU A 334 7.66 2.73 17.23
N LEU A 335 8.99 2.78 17.29
CA LEU A 335 9.83 3.36 16.24
C LEU A 335 10.66 2.28 15.55
N GLU A 336 10.88 2.50 14.26
CA GLU A 336 11.56 1.62 13.32
C GLU A 336 12.68 2.39 12.62
N LEU A 337 13.83 1.74 12.42
CA LEU A 337 14.85 2.21 11.49
C LEU A 337 14.63 1.63 10.11
N PHE A 338 14.81 2.46 9.08
CA PHE A 338 14.58 2.08 7.69
C PHE A 338 15.56 2.79 6.75
N ASP A 339 15.87 2.18 5.59
CA ASP A 339 16.64 2.84 4.52
C ASP A 339 15.88 4.06 3.99
N VAL A 340 16.56 5.23 4.02
CA VAL A 340 16.02 6.49 3.51
C VAL A 340 16.20 6.66 2.01
N GLN A 341 16.98 5.80 1.34
CA GLN A 341 17.18 5.89 -0.10
C GLN A 341 15.84 5.73 -0.83
N PRO A 342 15.37 6.75 -1.58
CA PRO A 342 14.07 6.71 -2.24
C PRO A 342 13.89 5.50 -3.16
N ALA A 343 12.63 5.10 -3.37
CA ALA A 343 12.30 4.20 -4.44
C ALA A 343 12.55 4.90 -5.79
N THR A 344 13.11 4.19 -6.76
CA THR A 344 13.48 4.81 -8.05
C THR A 344 13.37 3.78 -9.16
N THR A 345 12.95 4.23 -10.35
CA THR A 345 13.04 3.39 -11.55
C THR A 345 14.50 3.24 -11.98
N GLY A 346 14.85 2.09 -12.55
CA GLY A 346 16.22 1.79 -12.97
C GLY A 346 16.28 0.79 -14.11
N GLY A 347 17.50 0.43 -14.53
CA GLY A 347 17.72 -0.21 -15.84
C GLY A 347 17.92 0.83 -16.94
N LEU A 348 18.48 0.42 -18.09
CA LEU A 348 18.77 1.34 -19.19
C LEU A 348 17.50 2.00 -19.73
N ASP A 349 16.39 1.25 -19.72
CA ASP A 349 15.09 1.68 -20.21
C ASP A 349 14.04 1.82 -19.08
N HIS A 350 14.49 2.07 -17.84
CA HIS A 350 13.62 2.22 -16.65
C HIS A 350 12.73 1.00 -16.35
N GLU A 351 13.17 -0.20 -16.72
CA GLU A 351 12.41 -1.44 -16.63
C GLU A 351 12.19 -1.93 -15.20
N PHE A 352 12.98 -1.47 -14.23
CA PHE A 352 12.96 -1.92 -12.83
C PHE A 352 12.49 -0.83 -11.87
N ILE A 353 12.05 -1.24 -10.68
CA ILE A 353 11.96 -0.40 -9.48
C ILE A 353 12.95 -0.94 -8.45
N PHE A 354 13.85 -0.08 -7.97
CA PHE A 354 14.75 -0.35 -6.86
C PHE A 354 14.21 0.36 -5.61
N ALA A 355 13.87 -0.40 -4.57
CA ALA A 355 13.28 0.17 -3.37
C ALA A 355 13.48 -0.73 -2.15
N GLY A 356 13.42 -0.15 -0.95
CA GLY A 356 13.24 -0.93 0.27
C GLY A 356 11.78 -1.30 0.48
N ARG A 357 11.53 -2.38 1.24
CA ARG A 357 10.21 -2.73 1.76
C ARG A 357 9.19 -3.06 0.65
N ILE A 358 9.65 -3.74 -0.41
CA ILE A 358 8.80 -4.22 -1.51
C ILE A 358 7.88 -5.35 -1.02
N ASP A 359 8.47 -6.27 -0.26
CA ASP A 359 7.77 -7.34 0.44
C ASP A 359 7.01 -6.80 1.67
N ASP A 360 5.69 -6.93 1.79
CA ASP A 360 4.67 -7.23 0.74
C ASP A 360 3.85 -5.97 0.38
N ARG A 361 4.46 -4.80 0.58
CA ARG A 361 3.83 -3.53 0.21
C ARG A 361 3.53 -3.40 -1.27
N LEU A 362 4.22 -4.16 -2.13
CA LEU A 362 3.93 -4.25 -3.55
C LEU A 362 2.54 -4.84 -3.81
N CYS A 363 2.25 -6.03 -3.30
CA CYS A 363 0.95 -6.65 -3.56
C CYS A 363 -0.15 -5.99 -2.72
N SER A 364 0.15 -5.56 -1.49
CA SER A 364 -0.77 -4.76 -0.67
C SER A 364 -1.21 -3.44 -1.35
N TYR A 365 -0.27 -2.70 -1.95
CA TYR A 365 -0.59 -1.51 -2.73
C TYR A 365 -1.49 -1.84 -3.92
N ALA A 366 -1.13 -2.89 -4.68
CA ALA A 366 -1.88 -3.33 -5.84
C ALA A 366 -3.32 -3.75 -5.48
N ALA A 367 -3.49 -4.53 -4.41
CA ALA A 367 -4.78 -5.00 -3.93
C ALA A 367 -5.69 -3.84 -3.51
N LEU A 368 -5.15 -2.86 -2.76
CA LEU A 368 -5.95 -1.72 -2.34
C LEU A 368 -6.37 -0.82 -3.51
N GLN A 369 -5.45 -0.53 -4.42
CA GLN A 369 -5.77 0.25 -5.62
C GLN A 369 -6.81 -0.48 -6.49
N ALA A 370 -6.71 -1.81 -6.62
CA ALA A 370 -7.71 -2.62 -7.29
C ALA A 370 -9.10 -2.46 -6.66
N LEU A 371 -9.22 -2.56 -5.34
CA LEU A 371 -10.49 -2.36 -4.63
C LEU A 371 -11.06 -0.95 -4.86
N ILE A 372 -10.22 0.09 -4.77
CA ILE A 372 -10.61 1.48 -5.08
C ILE A 372 -11.10 1.61 -6.53
N ASN A 373 -10.51 0.83 -7.44
CA ASN A 373 -10.92 0.78 -8.83
C ASN A 373 -12.21 -0.01 -9.08
N THR A 374 -12.74 -0.77 -8.13
CA THR A 374 -14.00 -1.50 -8.35
C THR A 374 -15.26 -0.65 -8.22
N THR A 375 -16.33 -1.07 -8.87
CA THR A 375 -17.71 -0.58 -8.67
C THR A 375 -18.53 -1.50 -7.75
N THR A 376 -19.58 -0.96 -7.12
CA THR A 376 -20.59 -1.76 -6.38
C THR A 376 -21.82 -2.08 -7.24
N ALA A 377 -21.98 -1.41 -8.37
CA ALA A 377 -23.08 -1.63 -9.30
C ALA A 377 -23.05 -3.06 -9.86
N ASP A 378 -24.25 -3.62 -10.08
CA ASP A 378 -24.48 -4.94 -10.68
C ASP A 378 -23.69 -6.10 -10.01
N SER A 379 -23.35 -5.94 -8.72
CA SER A 379 -22.56 -6.87 -7.93
C SER A 379 -23.41 -7.48 -6.81
N GLY A 380 -23.49 -8.80 -6.77
CA GLY A 380 -24.16 -9.57 -5.74
C GLY A 380 -23.26 -9.98 -4.57
N ILE A 381 -21.96 -9.68 -4.62
CA ILE A 381 -20.96 -10.12 -3.63
C ILE A 381 -20.37 -8.97 -2.80
N ILE A 382 -19.66 -9.34 -1.73
CA ILE A 382 -18.80 -8.44 -0.96
C ILE A 382 -17.40 -8.45 -1.58
N LYS A 383 -16.79 -7.29 -1.81
CA LYS A 383 -15.40 -7.16 -2.27
C LYS A 383 -14.54 -6.73 -1.10
N VAL A 384 -13.46 -7.45 -0.81
CA VAL A 384 -12.67 -7.25 0.41
C VAL A 384 -11.18 -7.23 0.11
N VAL A 385 -10.46 -6.30 0.75
CA VAL A 385 -9.00 -6.31 0.86
C VAL A 385 -8.61 -6.37 2.32
N GLY A 386 -7.85 -7.40 2.72
CA GLY A 386 -7.31 -7.57 4.06
C GLY A 386 -5.78 -7.40 4.07
N LEU A 387 -5.29 -6.42 4.83
CA LEU A 387 -3.87 -6.10 4.95
C LEU A 387 -3.43 -6.33 6.39
N PHE A 388 -2.56 -7.32 6.60
CA PHE A 388 -2.16 -7.78 7.93
C PHE A 388 -0.77 -7.28 8.33
N ASP A 389 -0.53 -7.28 9.64
CA ASP A 389 0.77 -7.09 10.28
C ASP A 389 1.28 -8.48 10.71
N ASP A 390 2.51 -8.55 11.20
CA ASP A 390 3.11 -9.73 11.81
C ASP A 390 3.27 -10.96 10.91
N GLU A 391 3.12 -10.86 9.59
CA GLU A 391 3.31 -12.01 8.67
C GLU A 391 4.73 -12.56 8.80
N GLU A 392 5.71 -11.67 8.78
CA GLU A 392 7.14 -11.96 8.78
C GLU A 392 7.63 -12.67 10.07
N ILE A 393 6.77 -12.69 11.09
CA ILE A 393 6.99 -13.37 12.37
C ILE A 393 5.95 -14.47 12.66
N GLY A 394 5.22 -14.92 11.64
CA GLY A 394 4.31 -16.06 11.67
C GLY A 394 2.84 -15.75 11.97
N SER A 395 2.44 -14.48 11.87
CA SER A 395 1.05 -13.98 11.94
C SER A 395 0.28 -14.26 13.24
N LEU A 396 0.95 -14.74 14.30
CA LEU A 396 0.31 -15.20 15.55
C LEU A 396 0.14 -14.09 16.59
N LEU A 397 -0.37 -12.93 16.16
CA LEU A 397 -0.78 -11.83 17.04
C LEU A 397 -2.16 -11.32 16.61
N ARG A 398 -2.81 -10.51 17.45
CA ARG A 398 -4.21 -10.08 17.22
C ARG A 398 -4.43 -9.35 15.90
N GLN A 399 -3.39 -8.72 15.37
CA GLN A 399 -3.40 -7.95 14.12
C GLN A 399 -2.86 -8.75 12.92
N GLY A 400 -2.29 -9.94 13.14
CA GLY A 400 -1.83 -10.83 12.08
C GLY A 400 -2.92 -11.77 11.56
N ALA A 401 -2.60 -12.49 10.48
CA ALA A 401 -3.56 -13.30 9.74
C ALA A 401 -4.07 -14.53 10.50
N ARG A 402 -3.34 -15.01 11.52
CA ARG A 402 -3.82 -16.08 12.43
C ARG A 402 -4.72 -15.54 13.56
N GLY A 403 -4.90 -14.23 13.63
CA GLY A 403 -5.92 -13.60 14.44
C GLY A 403 -7.33 -13.79 13.86
N ASN A 404 -8.33 -13.27 14.56
CA ASN A 404 -9.72 -13.34 14.09
C ASN A 404 -10.15 -12.14 13.23
N PHE A 405 -9.23 -11.26 12.79
CA PHE A 405 -9.60 -9.95 12.26
C PHE A 405 -10.49 -10.05 11.01
N LEU A 406 -10.07 -10.82 10.00
CA LEU A 406 -10.86 -11.02 8.79
C LEU A 406 -12.11 -11.89 9.03
N PRO A 407 -12.02 -13.08 9.66
CA PRO A 407 -13.22 -13.88 9.96
C PRO A 407 -14.31 -13.08 10.70
N SER A 408 -13.93 -12.35 11.76
CA SER A 408 -14.88 -11.56 12.54
C SER A 408 -15.40 -10.33 11.77
N THR A 409 -14.62 -9.78 10.84
CA THR A 409 -15.10 -8.68 10.00
C THR A 409 -16.17 -9.16 9.02
N ILE A 410 -15.97 -10.30 8.36
CA ILE A 410 -16.99 -10.88 7.47
C ILE A 410 -18.25 -11.25 8.25
N GLU A 411 -18.10 -11.91 9.40
CA GLU A 411 -19.22 -12.25 10.29
C GLU A 411 -20.05 -11.01 10.65
N ARG A 412 -19.40 -9.92 11.06
CA ARG A 412 -20.09 -8.66 11.41
C ARG A 412 -20.74 -7.96 10.21
N ILE A 413 -20.18 -8.09 9.01
CA ILE A 413 -20.82 -7.58 7.78
C ILE A 413 -22.10 -8.36 7.52
N VAL A 414 -22.04 -9.69 7.58
CA VAL A 414 -23.18 -10.59 7.36
C VAL A 414 -24.28 -10.34 8.41
N ASP A 415 -23.92 -10.28 9.69
CA ASP A 415 -24.86 -10.02 10.78
C ASP A 415 -25.56 -8.67 10.62
N SER A 416 -24.83 -7.64 10.21
CA SER A 416 -25.38 -6.30 9.98
C SER A 416 -26.36 -6.26 8.81
N LEU A 417 -26.18 -7.10 7.78
CA LEU A 417 -27.00 -7.08 6.56
C LEU A 417 -28.21 -8.03 6.62
N ALA A 418 -28.15 -9.08 7.43
CA ALA A 418 -29.13 -10.16 7.41
C ALA A 418 -29.85 -10.43 8.75
N GLY A 419 -29.39 -9.83 9.85
CA GLY A 419 -29.88 -10.14 11.18
C GLY A 419 -29.62 -11.61 11.60
N ALA A 420 -30.39 -12.12 12.57
CA ALA A 420 -30.17 -13.43 13.18
C ALA A 420 -30.71 -14.61 12.35
N THR A 421 -30.16 -14.83 11.16
CA THR A 421 -30.45 -16.03 10.34
C THR A 421 -29.40 -17.12 10.61
N PRO A 422 -29.78 -18.29 11.15
CA PRO A 422 -28.82 -19.37 11.43
C PRO A 422 -28.07 -19.83 10.18
N ASN A 423 -26.80 -20.22 10.34
CA ASN A 423 -25.93 -20.81 9.30
C ASN A 423 -25.56 -19.88 8.13
N LEU A 424 -25.88 -18.59 8.19
CA LEU A 424 -25.65 -17.68 7.07
C LEU A 424 -24.16 -17.43 6.80
N ILE A 425 -23.35 -17.30 7.85
CA ILE A 425 -21.90 -17.11 7.72
C ILE A 425 -21.23 -18.32 7.05
N ALA A 426 -21.66 -19.55 7.38
CA ALA A 426 -21.13 -20.75 6.77
C ALA A 426 -21.43 -20.81 5.26
N ARG A 427 -22.64 -20.40 4.85
CA ARG A 427 -22.99 -20.27 3.42
C ARG A 427 -22.20 -19.17 2.73
N THR A 428 -22.00 -18.04 3.41
CA THR A 428 -21.19 -16.92 2.91
C THR A 428 -19.76 -17.40 2.63
N PHE A 429 -19.11 -18.07 3.58
CA PHE A 429 -17.77 -18.62 3.39
C PHE A 429 -17.70 -19.67 2.27
N ALA A 430 -18.67 -20.60 2.19
CA ALA A 430 -18.70 -21.59 1.11
C ALA A 430 -18.80 -20.94 -0.29
N ASN A 431 -19.50 -19.79 -0.39
CA ASN A 431 -19.63 -19.01 -1.62
C ASN A 431 -18.49 -18.00 -1.84
N SER A 432 -17.51 -17.94 -0.93
CA SER A 432 -16.41 -16.97 -0.99
C SER A 432 -15.15 -17.56 -1.60
N PHE A 433 -14.25 -16.67 -2.01
CA PHE A 433 -12.93 -17.04 -2.52
C PHE A 433 -11.86 -16.04 -2.06
N LEU A 434 -10.69 -16.56 -1.73
CA LEU A 434 -9.55 -15.80 -1.24
C LEU A 434 -8.36 -15.86 -2.22
N VAL A 435 -7.92 -14.71 -2.70
CA VAL A 435 -6.57 -14.55 -3.26
C VAL A 435 -5.65 -14.12 -2.13
N SER A 436 -4.82 -15.05 -1.66
CA SER A 436 -3.67 -14.77 -0.81
C SER A 436 -2.60 -14.11 -1.69
N SER A 437 -2.45 -12.81 -1.48
CA SER A 437 -1.69 -11.89 -2.31
C SER A 437 -0.40 -11.55 -1.61
N ASP A 438 0.66 -12.25 -2.00
CA ASP A 438 2.00 -12.10 -1.44
C ASP A 438 3.04 -12.13 -2.57
N VAL A 439 4.09 -11.34 -2.45
CA VAL A 439 5.18 -11.30 -3.40
C VAL A 439 5.78 -12.70 -3.63
N THR A 440 6.28 -12.92 -4.84
CA THR A 440 6.94 -14.17 -5.21
C THR A 440 8.36 -13.91 -5.71
N HIS A 441 9.10 -14.98 -5.99
CA HIS A 441 10.48 -14.90 -6.45
C HIS A 441 10.54 -14.83 -7.98
N ALA A 442 10.82 -13.64 -8.51
CA ALA A 442 11.21 -13.51 -9.91
C ALA A 442 12.51 -14.26 -10.18
N VAL A 443 12.67 -14.78 -11.40
CA VAL A 443 13.86 -15.54 -11.79
C VAL A 443 15.12 -14.67 -11.72
N ASN A 444 16.07 -15.09 -10.89
CA ASN A 444 17.38 -14.44 -10.81
C ASN A 444 18.35 -15.12 -11.79
N PRO A 445 18.78 -14.44 -12.87
CA PRO A 445 19.62 -15.05 -13.89
C PRO A 445 21.01 -15.49 -13.39
N ASN A 446 21.46 -14.94 -12.25
CA ASN A 446 22.74 -15.32 -11.65
C ASN A 446 22.68 -16.63 -10.85
N PHE A 447 21.47 -17.15 -10.59
CA PHE A 447 21.23 -18.34 -9.76
C PHE A 447 20.20 -19.28 -10.39
N LEU A 448 20.17 -19.41 -11.72
CA LEU A 448 19.16 -20.22 -12.42
C LEU A 448 19.03 -21.66 -11.89
N ASN A 449 20.10 -22.23 -11.33
CA ASN A 449 20.12 -23.58 -10.78
C ASN A 449 19.20 -23.78 -9.56
N VAL A 450 18.76 -22.71 -8.88
CA VAL A 450 17.83 -22.83 -7.73
C VAL A 450 16.36 -22.67 -8.12
N TYR A 451 16.07 -22.29 -9.37
CA TYR A 451 14.70 -22.16 -9.86
C TYR A 451 14.23 -23.46 -10.53
N LEU A 452 12.95 -23.78 -10.38
CA LEU A 452 12.33 -24.88 -11.09
C LEU A 452 12.06 -24.48 -12.53
N GLU A 453 12.51 -25.32 -13.48
CA GLU A 453 12.25 -25.11 -14.90
C GLU A 453 10.74 -24.98 -15.17
N ASN A 454 10.35 -24.02 -16.01
CA ASN A 454 8.95 -23.67 -16.34
C ASN A 454 8.09 -23.07 -15.21
N HIS A 455 8.62 -22.89 -13.99
CA HIS A 455 7.90 -22.35 -12.83
C HIS A 455 8.66 -21.17 -12.21
N ALA A 456 9.23 -20.34 -13.07
CA ALA A 456 10.12 -19.24 -12.69
C ALA A 456 9.61 -17.93 -13.33
N PRO A 457 8.81 -17.12 -12.59
CA PRO A 457 8.18 -15.93 -13.14
C PRO A 457 9.22 -14.85 -13.48
N ARG A 458 8.89 -14.02 -14.46
CA ARG A 458 9.69 -12.87 -14.92
C ARG A 458 9.03 -11.57 -14.52
N LEU A 459 9.84 -10.53 -14.34
CA LEU A 459 9.37 -9.17 -14.08
C LEU A 459 8.66 -8.58 -15.30
N ASN A 460 7.74 -7.64 -15.07
CA ASN A 460 6.96 -6.91 -16.07
C ASN A 460 6.02 -7.77 -16.95
N VAL A 461 5.76 -9.02 -16.59
CA VAL A 461 4.90 -9.93 -17.37
C VAL A 461 3.49 -10.04 -16.79
N GLY A 462 3.38 -10.21 -15.47
CA GLY A 462 2.11 -10.44 -14.80
C GLY A 462 2.27 -11.14 -13.46
N VAL A 463 1.18 -11.24 -12.70
CA VAL A 463 1.13 -11.92 -11.39
C VAL A 463 1.43 -13.40 -11.57
N ALA A 464 2.16 -14.01 -10.62
CA ALA A 464 2.41 -15.45 -10.63
C ALA A 464 1.53 -16.16 -9.61
N VAL A 465 0.92 -17.27 -10.03
CA VAL A 465 0.27 -18.24 -9.14
C VAL A 465 1.35 -19.08 -8.46
N ALA A 466 1.38 -19.08 -7.14
CA ALA A 466 2.32 -19.85 -6.33
C ALA A 466 1.71 -21.21 -5.98
N ALA A 467 2.35 -22.29 -6.43
CA ALA A 467 1.97 -23.65 -6.11
C ALA A 467 2.96 -24.29 -5.13
N ASP A 468 2.44 -25.09 -4.20
CA ASP A 468 3.24 -25.92 -3.30
C ASP A 468 2.46 -27.16 -2.88
N SER A 469 3.09 -28.33 -2.98
CA SER A 469 2.44 -29.61 -2.66
C SER A 469 2.40 -29.95 -1.17
N ASN A 470 3.01 -29.13 -0.30
CA ASN A 470 3.16 -29.39 1.14
C ASN A 470 2.33 -28.42 2.00
N GLY A 471 1.42 -27.65 1.37
CA GLY A 471 0.50 -26.76 2.08
C GLY A 471 1.13 -25.45 2.56
N HIS A 472 2.30 -25.07 2.04
CA HIS A 472 2.80 -23.70 2.24
C HIS A 472 1.96 -22.66 1.49
N MET A 473 1.31 -23.10 0.40
CA MET A 473 0.35 -22.37 -0.41
C MET A 473 -0.99 -23.13 -0.41
N THR A 474 -2.08 -22.41 -0.64
CA THR A 474 -3.46 -22.94 -0.73
C THR A 474 -3.85 -23.42 -2.13
N THR A 475 -3.06 -23.04 -3.13
CA THR A 475 -3.35 -23.24 -4.55
C THR A 475 -3.61 -24.72 -4.91
N ASP A 476 -4.71 -24.94 -5.60
CA ASP A 476 -5.15 -26.21 -6.17
C ASP A 476 -5.66 -26.03 -7.62
N SER A 477 -6.19 -27.09 -8.22
CA SER A 477 -6.67 -27.05 -9.61
C SER A 477 -7.89 -26.16 -9.81
N VAL A 478 -8.84 -26.16 -8.87
CA VAL A 478 -10.08 -25.37 -8.95
C VAL A 478 -9.78 -23.89 -8.81
N SER A 479 -8.98 -23.55 -7.80
CA SER A 479 -8.56 -22.18 -7.52
C SER A 479 -7.72 -21.58 -8.66
N THR A 480 -6.83 -22.38 -9.26
CA THR A 480 -6.09 -21.98 -10.47
C THR A 480 -7.03 -21.69 -11.63
N ALA A 481 -8.02 -22.56 -11.87
CA ALA A 481 -8.98 -22.37 -12.97
C ALA A 481 -9.83 -21.10 -12.79
N ILE A 482 -10.28 -20.81 -11.56
CA ILE A 482 -11.06 -19.61 -11.25
C ILE A 482 -10.25 -18.34 -11.53
N LEU A 483 -9.02 -18.25 -11.00
CA LEU A 483 -8.20 -17.04 -11.18
C LEU A 483 -7.76 -16.88 -12.63
N GLN A 484 -7.40 -17.97 -13.32
CA GLN A 484 -7.08 -17.95 -14.75
C GLN A 484 -8.27 -17.44 -15.58
N ARG A 485 -9.48 -17.91 -15.27
CA ARG A 485 -10.69 -17.48 -15.97
C ARG A 485 -10.98 -15.98 -15.76
N CYS A 486 -10.73 -15.45 -14.57
CA CYS A 486 -10.81 -14.01 -14.30
C CYS A 486 -9.74 -13.23 -15.10
N ALA A 487 -8.51 -13.73 -15.14
CA ALA A 487 -7.41 -13.13 -15.89
C ALA A 487 -7.69 -13.09 -17.41
N ASP A 488 -8.15 -14.20 -18.00
CA ASP A 488 -8.48 -14.32 -19.42
C ASP A 488 -9.54 -13.30 -19.85
N LYS A 489 -10.60 -13.14 -19.04
CA LYS A 489 -11.68 -12.18 -19.29
C LYS A 489 -11.20 -10.73 -19.32
N ALA A 490 -10.11 -10.42 -18.59
CA ALA A 490 -9.50 -9.09 -18.52
C ALA A 490 -8.21 -8.95 -19.35
N GLY A 491 -7.86 -9.96 -20.17
CA GLY A 491 -6.64 -9.97 -20.97
C GLY A 491 -5.34 -9.92 -20.15
N GLN A 492 -5.39 -10.35 -18.89
CA GLN A 492 -4.24 -10.37 -17.99
C GLN A 492 -3.44 -11.66 -18.16
N THR A 493 -2.13 -11.58 -18.02
CA THR A 493 -1.24 -12.74 -18.09
C THR A 493 -0.93 -13.24 -16.67
N LEU A 494 -1.18 -14.53 -16.44
CA LEU A 494 -0.68 -15.22 -15.24
C LEU A 494 0.62 -15.96 -15.55
N GLN A 495 1.49 -15.99 -14.56
CA GLN A 495 2.67 -16.84 -14.52
C GLN A 495 2.50 -17.92 -13.45
N VAL A 496 3.46 -18.85 -13.35
CA VAL A 496 3.47 -19.87 -12.30
C VAL A 496 4.81 -19.84 -11.58
N PHE A 497 4.76 -19.95 -10.26
CA PHE A 497 5.91 -20.16 -9.40
C PHE A 497 5.74 -21.46 -8.59
N GLN A 498 6.80 -22.26 -8.53
CA GLN A 498 6.90 -23.39 -7.62
C GLN A 498 8.38 -23.64 -7.33
N ILE A 499 8.70 -23.94 -6.06
CA ILE A 499 10.05 -24.29 -5.66
C ILE A 499 10.47 -25.65 -6.25
N ARG A 500 11.77 -25.90 -6.35
CA ARG A 500 12.29 -27.23 -6.65
C ARG A 500 12.03 -28.20 -5.49
N ASN A 501 11.94 -29.50 -5.79
CA ASN A 501 11.74 -30.55 -4.78
C ASN A 501 12.86 -30.61 -3.72
N ASP A 502 14.07 -30.15 -4.05
CA ASP A 502 15.26 -30.12 -3.19
C ASP A 502 15.47 -28.75 -2.50
N SER A 503 14.46 -27.89 -2.49
CA SER A 503 14.48 -26.53 -1.93
C SER A 503 13.48 -26.36 -0.78
N ARG A 504 13.47 -25.18 -0.15
CA ARG A 504 12.53 -24.82 0.93
C ARG A 504 11.62 -23.68 0.48
N SER A 505 10.33 -23.78 0.79
CA SER A 505 9.35 -22.72 0.55
C SER A 505 9.20 -21.83 1.79
N GLY A 506 8.93 -20.55 1.57
CA GLY A 506 8.27 -19.70 2.56
C GLY A 506 6.80 -20.11 2.73
N GLY A 507 6.10 -19.49 3.68
CA GLY A 507 4.65 -19.55 3.79
C GLY A 507 4.04 -18.19 3.49
N THR A 508 2.73 -18.10 3.53
CA THR A 508 1.96 -16.87 3.33
C THR A 508 0.78 -16.82 4.31
N VAL A 509 -0.04 -15.77 4.22
CA VAL A 509 -1.31 -15.67 4.96
C VAL A 509 -2.40 -16.64 4.46
N GLY A 510 -2.25 -17.22 3.27
CA GLY A 510 -3.27 -18.01 2.58
C GLY A 510 -3.77 -19.20 3.39
N PRO A 511 -2.89 -20.17 3.76
CA PRO A 511 -3.32 -21.33 4.54
C PRO A 511 -3.93 -20.95 5.89
N MET A 512 -3.46 -19.86 6.49
CA MET A 512 -3.93 -19.36 7.79
C MET A 512 -5.38 -18.87 7.70
N LEU A 513 -5.68 -18.04 6.70
CA LEU A 513 -7.00 -17.46 6.49
C LEU A 513 -8.00 -18.47 5.90
N SER A 514 -7.56 -19.26 4.92
CA SER A 514 -8.39 -20.31 4.31
C SER A 514 -8.82 -21.33 5.36
N SER A 515 -7.91 -21.82 6.20
CA SER A 515 -8.26 -22.79 7.24
C SER A 515 -9.16 -22.21 8.34
N ALA A 516 -8.99 -20.93 8.69
CA ALA A 516 -9.82 -20.27 9.70
C ALA A 516 -11.27 -20.04 9.24
N MET A 517 -11.50 -19.81 7.94
CA MET A 517 -12.82 -19.53 7.38
C MET A 517 -13.45 -20.71 6.63
N GLY A 518 -12.65 -21.71 6.23
CA GLY A 518 -13.08 -22.81 5.35
C GLY A 518 -13.34 -22.37 3.90
N VAL A 519 -12.65 -21.32 3.43
CA VAL A 519 -12.85 -20.75 2.08
C VAL A 519 -11.88 -21.34 1.07
N ARG A 520 -12.33 -21.48 -0.19
CA ARG A 520 -11.44 -21.77 -1.32
C ARG A 520 -10.44 -20.62 -1.46
N ALA A 521 -9.18 -20.95 -1.75
CA ALA A 521 -8.13 -19.97 -1.81
C ALA A 521 -7.07 -20.30 -2.87
N ILE A 522 -6.37 -19.26 -3.33
CA ILE A 522 -5.20 -19.34 -4.20
C ILE A 522 -4.12 -18.41 -3.65
N ASP A 523 -2.86 -18.83 -3.75
CA ASP A 523 -1.73 -17.95 -3.51
C ASP A 523 -1.22 -17.40 -4.85
N ALA A 524 -1.22 -16.08 -4.99
CA ALA A 524 -0.76 -15.42 -6.20
C ALA A 524 -0.27 -14.00 -5.91
N GLY A 525 0.91 -13.64 -6.42
CA GLY A 525 1.41 -12.28 -6.30
C GLY A 525 2.59 -11.96 -7.22
N LEU A 526 3.17 -10.80 -6.99
CA LEU A 526 4.08 -10.16 -7.94
C LEU A 526 5.53 -10.59 -7.72
N GLY A 527 6.25 -10.83 -8.82
CA GLY A 527 7.65 -11.22 -8.77
C GLY A 527 8.55 -10.10 -8.26
N GLN A 528 9.49 -10.45 -7.38
CA GLN A 528 10.62 -9.60 -7.01
C GLN A 528 11.94 -10.38 -6.98
N LEU A 529 13.03 -9.66 -7.12
CA LEU A 529 14.38 -10.09 -6.83
C LEU A 529 14.79 -9.59 -5.45
N SER A 530 15.66 -10.35 -4.78
CA SER A 530 16.25 -9.95 -3.50
C SER A 530 15.23 -9.68 -2.40
N MET A 531 14.17 -10.51 -2.34
CA MET A 531 13.23 -10.57 -1.23
C MET A 531 13.98 -10.60 0.12
N HIS A 532 13.48 -9.85 1.12
CA HIS A 532 14.10 -9.64 2.44
C HIS A 532 15.44 -8.88 2.47
N SER A 533 15.90 -8.34 1.33
CA SER A 533 16.95 -7.31 1.30
C SER A 533 16.40 -5.99 1.84
N ILE A 534 17.25 -5.17 2.49
CA ILE A 534 16.87 -3.79 2.82
C ILE A 534 16.52 -2.96 1.57
N ARG A 535 17.02 -3.38 0.40
CA ARG A 535 16.70 -2.82 -0.92
C ARG A 535 16.55 -3.94 -1.95
N ALA A 536 15.32 -4.21 -2.34
CA ALA A 536 14.92 -5.25 -3.29
C ALA A 536 14.69 -4.65 -4.69
N THR A 537 14.23 -5.49 -5.64
CA THR A 537 13.96 -5.06 -7.02
C THR A 537 12.71 -5.75 -7.58
N THR A 538 11.82 -5.01 -8.23
CA THR A 538 10.69 -5.56 -8.99
C THR A 538 10.63 -4.90 -10.37
N GLY A 539 9.75 -5.36 -11.25
CA GLY A 539 9.51 -4.70 -12.54
C GLY A 539 8.77 -3.38 -12.37
N SER A 540 9.06 -2.41 -13.22
CA SER A 540 8.38 -1.11 -13.23
C SER A 540 6.88 -1.20 -13.51
N LEU A 541 6.43 -2.21 -14.26
CA LEU A 541 5.03 -2.44 -14.62
C LEU A 541 4.32 -3.37 -13.63
N ASP A 542 5.05 -4.10 -12.79
CA ASP A 542 4.50 -5.11 -11.89
C ASP A 542 3.45 -4.53 -10.89
N PRO A 543 3.63 -3.33 -10.29
CA PRO A 543 2.57 -2.73 -9.47
C PRO A 543 1.25 -2.62 -10.23
N GLY A 544 1.31 -2.22 -11.51
CA GLY A 544 0.12 -2.07 -12.35
C GLY A 544 -0.49 -3.39 -12.79
N HIS A 545 0.33 -4.39 -13.15
CA HIS A 545 -0.15 -5.74 -13.43
C HIS A 545 -0.92 -6.35 -12.25
N GLY A 546 -0.44 -6.11 -11.02
CA GLY A 546 -1.16 -6.51 -9.81
C GLY A 546 -2.51 -5.82 -9.69
N VAL A 547 -2.57 -4.50 -9.90
CA VAL A 547 -3.83 -3.75 -9.83
C VAL A 547 -4.84 -4.29 -10.84
N LEU A 548 -4.43 -4.50 -12.09
CA LEU A 548 -5.31 -4.95 -13.16
C LEU A 548 -5.84 -6.36 -12.89
N LEU A 549 -4.99 -7.30 -12.46
CA LEU A 549 -5.46 -8.65 -12.13
C LEU A 549 -6.38 -8.66 -10.90
N PHE A 550 -5.99 -8.02 -9.80
CA PHE A 550 -6.80 -8.04 -8.58
C PHE A 550 -8.14 -7.34 -8.79
N GLN A 551 -8.19 -6.30 -9.63
CA GLN A 551 -9.44 -5.67 -10.03
C GLN A 551 -10.30 -6.65 -10.85
N ALA A 552 -9.70 -7.32 -11.85
CA ALA A 552 -10.39 -8.33 -12.66
C ALA A 552 -10.97 -9.46 -11.80
N PHE A 553 -10.25 -9.91 -10.78
CA PHE A 553 -10.75 -10.89 -9.82
C PHE A 553 -11.92 -10.33 -8.99
N LEU A 554 -11.77 -9.16 -8.38
CA LEU A 554 -12.80 -8.56 -7.53
C LEU A 554 -14.10 -8.24 -8.31
N GLU A 555 -14.02 -7.96 -9.61
CA GLU A 555 -15.18 -7.69 -10.47
C GLU A 555 -15.72 -8.94 -11.16
N GLY A 556 -14.86 -9.88 -11.54
CA GLY A 556 -15.23 -11.06 -12.34
C GLY A 556 -15.56 -12.31 -11.54
N PHE A 557 -15.14 -12.41 -10.27
CA PHE A 557 -15.27 -13.65 -9.48
C PHE A 557 -16.70 -14.16 -9.42
N GLU A 558 -17.69 -13.29 -9.20
CA GLU A 558 -19.10 -13.72 -9.10
C GLU A 558 -19.59 -14.42 -10.36
N GLU A 559 -19.25 -13.88 -11.53
CA GLU A 559 -19.63 -14.47 -12.82
C GLU A 559 -18.90 -15.80 -13.03
N VAL A 560 -17.60 -15.83 -12.74
CA VAL A 560 -16.76 -17.01 -12.91
C VAL A 560 -17.19 -18.13 -11.97
N ASP A 561 -17.50 -17.85 -10.70
CA ASP A 561 -17.94 -18.86 -9.73
C ASP A 561 -19.24 -19.55 -10.18
N ARG A 562 -20.14 -18.83 -10.86
CA ARG A 562 -21.36 -19.42 -11.43
C ARG A 562 -21.06 -20.48 -12.50
N GLU A 563 -19.92 -20.40 -13.19
CA GLU A 563 -19.51 -21.44 -14.15
C GLU A 563 -19.19 -22.78 -13.46
N PHE A 564 -18.92 -22.77 -12.15
CA PHE A 564 -18.58 -23.96 -11.35
C PHE A 564 -19.75 -24.47 -10.49
N ARG A 565 -20.93 -23.84 -10.57
CA ARG A 565 -22.13 -24.31 -9.86
C ARG A 565 -22.85 -25.36 -10.70
N GLU A 566 -23.15 -26.50 -10.08
CA GLU A 566 -23.98 -27.57 -10.66
C GLU A 566 -25.47 -27.20 -10.71
#